data_AF-H0J545-F1
#
_entry.id   AF-H0J545-F1
#
_cell.length_a   1.000
_cell.length_b   1.000
_cell.length_c   1.000
_cell.angle_alpha   90.00
_cell.angle_beta   90.00
_cell.angle_gamma   90.00
#
_symmetry.space_group_name_H-M   'P 1'
#
loop_
_entity.id
_entity.type
_entity.pdbx_description
1 polymer ?
#
loop_
_entity_poly.entity_id
_entity_poly.type
_entity_poly.pdbx_seq_one_letter_code
_entity_poly.pdbx_strand_id
1 'polypeptide(L)'
;MSHHTYKHIELTGSSEKSIEDAVQNAVAKASETVKHMRWLEVTDTRGHIEDGRVAHWQVTVLHWSKRYLLFDGGWFTLAAVFIAAHTYTHYPVARRAGAYNGTDAQQ
;
A
#
# COMPACT_ATOMS: atom_id res chain seq x y z
N MET A 1 10.36 18.04 -29.80
CA MET A 1 9.78 17.76 -28.47
C MET A 1 10.38 16.46 -27.97
N SER A 2 11.02 16.45 -26.81
CA SER A 2 11.55 15.22 -26.21
C SER A 2 10.40 14.45 -25.55
N HIS A 3 10.07 13.30 -26.11
CA HIS A 3 9.07 12.40 -25.53
C HIS A 3 9.74 11.50 -24.49
N HIS A 4 9.28 11.58 -23.25
CA HIS A 4 9.72 10.68 -22.18
C HIS A 4 8.75 9.51 -22.08
N THR A 5 9.28 8.30 -22.23
CA THR A 5 8.50 7.06 -22.08
C THR A 5 8.81 6.43 -20.72
N TYR A 6 7.77 6.30 -19.89
CA TYR A 6 7.85 5.61 -18.61
C TYR A 6 7.28 4.20 -18.74
N LYS A 7 7.87 3.25 -18.01
CA LYS A 7 7.34 1.88 -17.91
C LYS A 7 6.67 1.74 -16.55
N HIS A 8 5.36 1.52 -16.58
CA HIS A 8 4.59 1.13 -15.42
C HIS A 8 4.46 -0.40 -15.40
N ILE A 9 4.63 -1.03 -14.24
CA ILE A 9 4.42 -2.48 -14.07
C ILE A 9 3.50 -2.70 -12.89
N GLU A 10 2.41 -3.40 -13.15
CA GLU A 10 1.42 -3.83 -12.16
C GLU A 10 1.58 -5.33 -11.89
N LEU A 11 1.61 -5.70 -10.61
CA LEU A 11 1.72 -7.09 -10.19
C LEU A 11 0.73 -7.35 -9.06
N THR A 12 0.05 -8.50 -9.10
CA THR A 12 -0.77 -8.98 -7.99
C THR A 12 -0.08 -10.15 -7.32
N GLY A 13 0.22 -10.02 -6.03
CA GLY A 13 0.72 -11.10 -5.19
C GLY A 13 -0.41 -11.75 -4.41
N SER A 14 -0.23 -13.02 -4.05
CA SER A 14 -1.18 -13.76 -3.25
C SER A 14 -0.52 -14.41 -2.03
N SER A 15 -1.26 -14.52 -0.93
CA SER A 15 -0.84 -15.27 0.26
C SER A 15 -2.03 -15.73 1.08
N GLU A 16 -1.95 -16.91 1.70
CA GLU A 16 -2.91 -17.41 2.69
C GLU A 16 -2.77 -16.75 4.06
N LYS A 17 -1.62 -16.10 4.32
CA LYS A 17 -1.24 -15.68 5.67
C LYS A 17 -1.62 -14.23 5.94
N SER A 18 -1.17 -13.30 5.10
CA SER A 18 -1.41 -11.88 5.30
C SER A 18 -1.23 -11.07 4.01
N ILE A 19 -1.63 -9.79 4.09
CA ILE A 19 -1.44 -8.80 3.03
C ILE A 19 0.05 -8.53 2.81
N GLU A 20 0.84 -8.39 3.88
CA GLU A 20 2.28 -8.15 3.80
C GLU A 20 3.01 -9.30 3.10
N ASP A 21 2.63 -10.54 3.41
CA ASP A 21 3.21 -11.73 2.75
C ASP A 21 2.84 -11.76 1.25
N ALA A 22 1.61 -11.39 0.90
CA ALA A 22 1.20 -11.24 -0.50
C ALA A 22 2.01 -10.15 -1.24
N VAL A 23 2.27 -9.01 -0.61
CA VAL A 23 3.11 -7.94 -1.17
C VAL A 23 4.55 -8.43 -1.36
N GLN A 24 5.12 -9.11 -0.38
CA GLN A 24 6.48 -9.66 -0.48
C GLN A 24 6.58 -10.68 -1.62
N ASN A 25 5.57 -11.54 -1.81
CA ASN A 25 5.51 -12.48 -2.93
C ASN A 25 5.49 -11.75 -4.29
N ALA A 26 4.70 -10.68 -4.42
CA ALA A 26 4.69 -9.84 -5.63
C ALA A 26 6.06 -9.21 -5.91
N VAL A 27 6.68 -8.63 -4.88
CA VAL A 27 8.00 -7.97 -4.97
C VAL A 27 9.09 -8.97 -5.31
N ALA A 28 9.10 -10.14 -4.68
CA ALA A 28 10.04 -11.21 -4.96
C ALA A 28 9.95 -11.63 -6.43
N LYS A 29 8.73 -11.84 -6.93
CA LYS A 29 8.54 -12.21 -8.34
C LYS A 29 8.93 -11.09 -9.31
N ALA A 30 8.60 -9.84 -8.98
CA ALA A 30 9.01 -8.69 -9.77
C ALA A 30 10.53 -8.54 -9.83
N SER A 31 11.23 -8.80 -8.72
CA SER A 31 12.68 -8.65 -8.62
C SER A 31 13.48 -9.55 -9.57
N GLU A 32 12.89 -10.67 -10.02
CA GLU A 32 13.49 -11.58 -11.01
C GLU A 32 13.65 -10.91 -12.39
N THR A 33 12.75 -9.99 -12.75
CA THR A 33 12.67 -9.40 -14.09
C THR A 33 12.93 -7.90 -14.10
N VAL A 34 12.66 -7.20 -12.99
CA VAL A 34 12.76 -5.75 -12.86
C VAL A 34 13.93 -5.40 -11.93
N LYS A 35 14.92 -4.71 -12.49
CA LYS A 35 16.08 -4.22 -11.73
C LYS A 35 15.85 -2.81 -11.20
N HIS A 36 16.53 -2.48 -10.09
CA HIS A 36 16.47 -1.17 -9.43
C HIS A 36 15.08 -0.78 -8.93
N MET A 37 14.32 -1.75 -8.38
CA MET A 37 13.09 -1.43 -7.67
C MET A 37 13.39 -0.65 -6.40
N ARG A 38 12.71 0.48 -6.18
CA ARG A 38 12.98 1.41 -5.08
C ARG A 38 11.75 1.73 -4.25
N TRP A 39 10.59 1.87 -4.90
CA TRP A 39 9.31 2.06 -4.26
C TRP A 39 8.24 1.21 -4.94
N LEU A 40 7.20 0.90 -4.18
CA LEU A 40 5.97 0.27 -4.63
C LEU A 40 4.80 1.04 -4.04
N GLU A 41 3.68 0.98 -4.73
CA GLU A 41 2.42 1.55 -4.28
C GLU A 41 1.37 0.43 -4.28
N VAL A 42 0.63 0.27 -3.17
CA VAL A 42 -0.46 -0.69 -3.12
C VAL A 42 -1.71 -0.01 -3.69
N THR A 43 -2.27 -0.58 -4.75
CA THR A 43 -3.45 -0.01 -5.41
C THR A 43 -4.75 -0.68 -5.01
N ASP A 44 -4.69 -1.98 -4.75
CA ASP A 44 -5.88 -2.75 -4.42
C ASP A 44 -5.52 -3.92 -3.50
N THR A 45 -6.43 -4.19 -2.57
CA THR A 45 -6.31 -5.27 -1.59
C THR A 45 -7.62 -6.04 -1.60
N ARG A 46 -7.54 -7.28 -2.08
CA ARG A 46 -8.67 -8.20 -2.16
C ARG A 46 -8.44 -9.42 -1.28
N GLY A 47 -9.53 -10.03 -0.85
CA GLY A 47 -9.52 -11.29 -0.10
C GLY A 47 -10.49 -12.28 -0.72
N HIS A 48 -10.02 -13.49 -0.98
CA HIS A 48 -10.86 -14.64 -1.28
C HIS A 48 -11.40 -15.19 0.04
N ILE A 49 -12.73 -15.34 0.14
CA ILE A 49 -13.40 -15.84 1.34
C ILE A 49 -13.93 -17.24 1.05
N GLU A 50 -13.59 -18.19 1.92
CA GLU A 50 -14.06 -19.57 1.88
C GLU A 50 -14.50 -19.97 3.30
N ASP A 51 -15.66 -20.61 3.42
CA ASP A 51 -16.25 -21.02 4.71
C ASP A 51 -16.33 -19.89 5.77
N GLY A 52 -16.58 -18.66 5.31
CA GLY A 52 -16.67 -17.48 6.17
C GLY A 52 -15.33 -16.99 6.74
N ARG A 53 -14.20 -17.47 6.21
CA ARG A 53 -12.85 -17.04 6.58
C ARG A 53 -12.10 -16.56 5.33
N VAL A 54 -11.15 -15.65 5.50
CA VAL A 54 -10.27 -15.25 4.39
C VAL A 54 -9.30 -16.39 4.11
N ALA A 55 -9.44 -17.02 2.95
CA ALA A 55 -8.58 -18.10 2.50
C ALA A 55 -7.29 -17.55 1.86
N HIS A 56 -7.41 -16.53 1.02
CA HIS A 56 -6.26 -15.90 0.37
C HIS A 56 -6.39 -14.39 0.29
N TRP A 57 -5.33 -13.69 0.63
CA TRP A 57 -5.12 -12.28 0.33
C TRP A 57 -4.53 -12.16 -1.07
N GLN A 58 -5.04 -11.20 -1.83
CA GLN A 58 -4.54 -10.80 -3.14
C GLN A 58 -4.27 -9.31 -3.09
N VAL A 59 -3.02 -8.91 -3.28
CA VAL A 59 -2.61 -7.51 -3.16
C VAL A 59 -1.95 -7.08 -4.45
N THR A 60 -2.51 -6.05 -5.05
CA THR A 60 -2.00 -5.47 -6.28
C THR A 60 -1.08 -4.30 -5.96
N VAL A 61 0.11 -4.35 -6.53
CA VAL A 61 1.17 -3.37 -6.34
C VAL A 61 1.63 -2.81 -7.69
N LEU A 62 1.82 -1.50 -7.71
CA LEU A 62 2.38 -0.76 -8.81
C LEU A 62 3.85 -0.43 -8.52
N HIS A 63 4.73 -0.78 -9.45
CA HIS A 63 6.12 -0.38 -9.43
C HIS A 63 6.40 0.62 -10.54
N TRP A 64 7.05 1.71 -10.15
CA TRP A 64 7.56 2.71 -11.09
C TRP A 64 9.07 2.56 -11.24
N SER A 65 9.50 2.12 -12.41
CA SER A 65 10.93 2.09 -12.73
C SER A 65 11.32 3.42 -13.38
N LYS A 66 12.13 4.23 -12.70
CA LYS A 66 12.88 5.31 -13.38
C LYS A 66 13.89 4.63 -14.30
N ARG A 67 13.53 4.46 -15.57
CA ARG A 67 14.52 4.14 -16.59
C ARG A 67 15.57 5.26 -16.56
N TYR A 68 16.81 4.90 -16.27
CA TYR A 68 17.95 5.79 -16.24
C TYR A 68 18.05 6.54 -17.58
N LEU A 69 17.59 7.79 -17.61
CA LEU A 69 18.12 8.82 -18.48
C LEU A 69 18.74 9.86 -17.55
N LEU A 70 19.88 9.48 -16.96
CA LEU A 70 20.84 10.45 -16.44
C LEU A 70 21.60 10.99 -17.66
N PHE A 71 21.06 12.04 -18.27
CA PHE A 71 21.90 13.09 -18.82
C PHE A 71 21.73 14.29 -17.90
N ASP A 72 22.78 14.53 -17.11
CA ASP A 72 23.25 15.78 -16.49
C ASP A 72 22.25 16.80 -15.93
N GLY A 73 22.40 17.10 -14.63
CA GLY A 73 22.10 18.43 -14.09
C GLY A 73 20.84 18.58 -13.24
N GLY A 74 20.85 17.96 -12.06
CA GLY A 74 20.31 18.54 -10.81
C GLY A 74 18.83 18.96 -10.76
N TRP A 75 17.95 18.07 -10.30
CA TRP A 75 16.64 18.43 -9.71
C TRP A 75 16.28 17.43 -8.60
N PHE A 76 16.97 17.52 -7.46
CA PHE A 76 16.58 16.86 -6.21
C PHE A 76 16.07 17.93 -5.24
N THR A 77 14.78 18.28 -5.33
CA THR A 77 13.96 18.93 -4.28
C THR A 77 12.63 19.29 -4.94
N LEU A 78 11.54 18.54 -4.66
CA LEU A 78 10.13 19.00 -4.72
C LEU A 78 9.10 17.84 -4.69
N ALA A 79 9.49 16.58 -4.86
CA ALA A 79 8.53 15.47 -4.87
C ALA A 79 8.00 15.03 -3.48
N ALA A 80 8.44 15.66 -2.38
CA ALA A 80 7.99 15.31 -1.03
C ALA A 80 6.70 16.03 -0.57
N VAL A 81 6.13 16.94 -1.37
CA VAL A 81 5.00 17.78 -0.91
C VAL A 81 3.63 17.31 -1.42
N PHE A 82 3.54 16.44 -2.43
CA PHE A 82 2.24 16.15 -3.07
C PHE A 82 1.52 14.86 -2.65
N ILE A 83 2.16 13.93 -1.95
CA ILE A 83 1.50 12.67 -1.53
C ILE A 83 0.86 12.76 -0.12
N ALA A 84 1.18 13.78 0.67
CA ALA A 84 0.64 13.93 2.03
C ALA A 84 -0.72 14.67 2.11
N ALA A 85 -1.24 15.19 1.00
CA ALA A 85 -2.39 16.11 1.03
C ALA A 85 -3.78 15.48 0.79
N HIS A 86 -3.89 14.19 0.44
CA HIS A 86 -5.18 13.57 0.07
C HIS A 86 -5.67 12.42 0.98
N THR A 87 -5.05 12.19 2.14
CA THR A 87 -5.48 11.11 3.06
C THR A 87 -5.90 11.59 4.45
N TYR A 88 -6.19 12.89 4.62
CA TYR A 88 -6.78 13.44 5.85
C TYR A 88 -8.21 13.91 5.63
N THR A 89 -9.09 13.00 5.22
CA THR A 89 -10.54 13.21 5.39
C THR A 89 -11.21 11.84 5.37
N HIS A 90 -11.18 11.14 6.52
CA HIS A 90 -12.28 10.34 7.09
C HIS A 90 -11.73 9.31 8.08
N TYR A 91 -11.58 9.72 9.34
CA TYR A 91 -11.63 8.83 10.50
C TYR A 91 -12.56 9.45 11.54
N PRO A 92 -13.83 9.01 11.66
CA PRO A 92 -14.64 9.35 12.82
C PRO A 92 -14.26 8.43 13.99
N VAL A 93 -13.44 8.94 14.92
CA VAL A 93 -13.28 8.36 16.26
C VAL A 93 -14.48 8.77 17.11
N ALA A 94 -15.48 7.88 17.21
CA ALA A 94 -16.54 8.02 18.21
C ALA A 94 -16.00 7.56 19.57
N ARG A 95 -15.52 8.51 20.38
CA ARG A 95 -15.26 8.32 21.81
C ARG A 95 -16.42 8.94 22.58
N ARG A 96 -17.28 8.13 23.20
CA ARG A 96 -18.05 8.57 24.38
C ARG A 96 -18.06 7.44 25.40
N ALA A 97 -17.15 7.59 26.36
CA ALA A 97 -17.19 6.88 27.63
C ALA A 97 -18.48 7.31 28.36
N GLY A 98 -19.41 6.36 28.52
CA GLY A 98 -20.50 6.45 29.49
C GLY A 98 -20.06 5.76 30.77
N ALA A 99 -20.10 6.49 31.87
CA ALA A 99 -19.65 6.08 33.19
C ALA A 99 -20.40 4.83 33.68
N TYR A 100 -19.64 3.83 34.14
CA TYR A 100 -20.13 2.74 34.95
C TYR A 100 -20.29 3.27 36.39
N ASN A 101 -21.51 3.63 36.78
CA ASN A 101 -21.81 3.96 38.17
C ASN A 101 -21.96 2.65 38.96
N GLY A 102 -20.93 2.32 39.74
CA GLY A 102 -21.06 1.37 40.83
C GLY A 102 -21.87 2.01 41.96
N THR A 103 -23.14 1.63 42.09
CA THR A 103 -23.97 1.79 43.29
C THR A 103 -25.20 0.89 43.14
N ASP A 104 -24.97 -0.42 43.19
CA ASP A 104 -25.98 -1.43 43.51
C ASP A 104 -25.31 -2.51 44.39
N ALA A 105 -24.88 -2.06 45.56
CA ALA A 105 -24.39 -2.90 46.66
C ALA A 105 -24.98 -2.38 47.98
N GLN A 106 -26.30 -2.53 48.13
CA GLN A 106 -27.01 -2.47 49.41
C GLN A 106 -28.16 -3.49 49.37
N GLN A 107 -27.87 -4.71 49.85
CA GLN A 107 -28.60 -5.22 51.01
C GLN A 107 -27.97 -4.60 52.25
#